data_AF-A0A2R6FCG3-F1
#
_entry.id   AF-A0A2R6FCG3-F1
#
_cell.length_a   1.000
_cell.length_b   1.000
_cell.length_c   1.000
_cell.angle_alpha   90.00
_cell.angle_beta   90.00
_cell.angle_gamma   90.00
#
_symmetry.space_group_name_H-M   'P 1'
#
loop_
_entity.id
_entity.type
_entity.pdbx_description
1 polymer ?
#
loop_
_entity_poly.entity_id
_entity_poly.type
_entity_poly.pdbx_seq_one_letter_code
_entity_poly.pdbx_strand_id
1 'polypeptide(L)'
;MEGSLDLTLAWQAVETTEQEGQQVAAADGGTSDDSARTRAGSVNRDDPGPEATAAFADVLWRESFEDPSLVNGESGAVVQEAFEQLAREDWTGAGTILQEHFESVCERVDPVLQDGPHPAACHLYEQPAEGTERNGNSFARESEGRSD
;
A
#
# COMPACT_ATOMS: atom_id res chain seq x y z
N MET A 1 -15.84 -22.64 5.75
CA MET A 1 -15.48 -21.97 7.01
C MET A 1 -14.84 -20.66 6.60
N GLU A 2 -15.67 -19.66 6.31
CA GLU A 2 -15.20 -18.35 5.88
C GLU A 2 -14.95 -17.54 7.15
N GLY A 3 -13.69 -17.49 7.58
CA GLY A 3 -13.24 -16.57 8.61
C GLY A 3 -12.99 -15.22 7.95
N SER A 4 -14.03 -14.41 7.79
CA SER A 4 -13.85 -12.99 7.51
C SER A 4 -13.11 -12.39 8.70
N LEU A 5 -11.85 -12.04 8.49
CA LEU A 5 -11.10 -11.24 9.45
C LEU A 5 -11.78 -9.86 9.50
N ASP A 6 -12.43 -9.55 10.61
CA ASP A 6 -12.95 -8.22 10.87
C ASP A 6 -11.75 -7.30 11.11
N LEU A 7 -11.33 -6.61 10.05
CA LEU A 7 -10.21 -5.68 10.09
C LEU A 7 -10.44 -4.58 11.14
N THR A 8 -11.69 -4.24 11.47
CA THR A 8 -12.01 -3.28 12.55
C THR A 8 -11.57 -3.79 13.93
N LEU A 9 -11.71 -5.09 14.18
CA LEU A 9 -11.26 -5.73 15.43
C LEU A 9 -9.72 -5.82 15.49
N ALA A 10 -9.05 -5.99 14.35
CA ALA A 10 -7.59 -6.02 14.31
C ALA A 10 -6.98 -4.66 14.69
N TRP A 11 -7.59 -3.55 14.27
CA TRP A 11 -7.14 -2.20 14.60
C TRP A 11 -7.42 -1.81 16.06
N GLN A 12 -8.53 -2.24 16.66
CA GLN A 12 -8.84 -1.94 18.07
C GLN A 12 -7.95 -2.67 19.09
N ALA A 13 -7.40 -3.83 18.74
CA ALA A 13 -6.53 -4.60 19.64
C ALA A 13 -5.19 -3.90 19.93
N VAL A 14 -4.66 -3.15 18.96
CA VAL A 14 -3.40 -2.41 19.07
C VAL A 14 -3.51 -1.23 20.07
N GLU A 15 -4.67 -0.57 20.15
CA GLU A 15 -4.89 0.55 21.08
C GLU A 15 -4.99 0.08 22.55
N THR A 16 -5.39 -1.17 22.81
CA THR A 16 -5.55 -1.67 24.18
C THR A 16 -4.26 -2.15 24.86
N THR A 17 -3.18 -2.38 24.10
CA THR A 17 -1.91 -2.85 24.68
C THR A 17 -1.07 -1.75 25.32
N GLU A 18 -1.43 -0.47 25.16
CA GLU A 18 -0.68 0.66 25.73
C GLU A 18 -0.93 0.87 27.25
N GLN A 19 -1.92 0.22 27.86
CA GLN A 19 -2.29 0.47 29.29
C GLN A 19 -1.85 -0.58 30.31
N GLU A 20 -1.30 -1.72 29.94
CA GLU A 20 -0.91 -2.78 30.90
C GLU A 20 0.62 -2.94 31.08
N GLY A 21 1.40 -1.90 30.77
CA GLY A 21 2.85 -1.88 30.91
C GLY A 21 3.39 -1.35 32.25
N GLN A 22 2.75 -1.59 33.39
CA GLN A 22 3.32 -1.17 34.68
C GLN A 22 2.93 -2.06 35.86
N GLN A 23 3.67 -3.16 36.07
CA GLN A 23 4.33 -3.54 37.34
C GLN A 23 4.66 -5.03 37.39
N VAL A 24 5.96 -5.37 37.41
CA VAL A 24 6.55 -6.37 38.33
C VAL A 24 8.05 -6.09 38.46
N ALA A 25 8.53 -6.01 39.71
CA ALA A 25 9.92 -5.75 40.07
C ALA A 25 10.58 -6.98 40.71
N ALA A 26 11.91 -7.09 40.49
CA ALA A 26 12.96 -7.90 41.16
C ALA A 26 12.91 -9.44 40.98
N ALA A 27 14.01 -10.20 40.83
CA ALA A 27 15.40 -10.00 41.26
C ALA A 27 16.44 -10.85 40.47
N ASP A 28 17.70 -10.40 40.53
CA ASP A 28 19.01 -11.07 40.64
C ASP A 28 19.38 -12.32 39.81
N GLY A 29 20.48 -12.20 39.04
CA GLY A 29 21.24 -13.36 38.57
C GLY A 29 22.18 -13.09 37.40
N GLY A 30 23.34 -12.47 37.66
CA GLY A 30 24.40 -12.33 36.66
C GLY A 30 25.19 -13.63 36.46
N THR A 31 25.60 -13.89 35.23
CA THR A 31 26.86 -14.60 34.93
C THR A 31 27.37 -14.16 33.56
N SER A 32 28.62 -13.71 33.56
CA SER A 32 29.40 -13.31 32.41
C SER A 32 29.85 -14.53 31.60
N ASP A 33 29.87 -14.41 30.27
CA ASP A 33 31.01 -14.90 29.50
C ASP A 33 31.20 -14.02 28.25
N ASP A 34 32.42 -13.54 28.08
CA ASP A 34 32.88 -12.62 27.04
C ASP A 34 33.55 -13.48 25.95
N SER A 35 32.94 -13.58 24.76
CA SER A 35 33.63 -13.86 23.49
C SER A 35 32.69 -13.80 22.29
N ALA A 36 32.44 -12.58 21.80
CA ALA A 36 32.38 -12.20 20.38
C ALA A 36 31.79 -10.79 20.31
N ARG A 37 32.65 -9.78 20.36
CA ARG A 37 32.28 -8.42 19.96
C ARG A 37 32.11 -8.38 18.45
N THR A 38 31.05 -8.99 17.95
CA THR A 38 30.40 -8.50 16.74
C THR A 38 29.86 -7.13 17.12
N ARG A 39 30.29 -6.09 16.43
CA ARG A 39 29.73 -4.75 16.54
C ARG A 39 28.29 -4.82 16.01
N ALA A 40 27.41 -5.42 16.79
CA ALA A 40 25.98 -5.34 16.60
C ALA A 40 25.65 -3.88 16.86
N GLY A 41 25.37 -3.15 15.78
CA GLY A 41 24.66 -1.88 15.89
C GLY A 41 23.46 -2.11 16.80
N SER A 42 23.15 -1.11 17.63
CA SER A 42 21.93 -1.10 18.42
C SER A 42 20.76 -1.38 17.48
N VAL A 43 20.33 -2.63 17.39
CA VAL A 43 19.07 -2.98 16.75
C VAL A 43 18.03 -2.30 17.62
N ASN A 44 17.29 -1.37 17.04
CA ASN A 44 16.09 -0.87 17.71
C ASN A 44 15.27 -2.11 18.04
N ARG A 45 14.89 -2.27 19.31
CA ARG A 45 14.18 -3.46 19.78
C ARG A 45 12.81 -3.62 19.11
N ASP A 46 12.35 -2.56 18.47
CA ASP A 46 11.07 -2.43 17.79
C ASP A 46 11.16 -2.66 16.27
N ASP A 47 12.36 -2.84 15.69
CA ASP A 47 12.49 -3.15 14.26
C ASP A 47 12.48 -4.68 14.05
N PRO A 48 11.57 -5.23 13.22
CA PRO A 48 11.52 -6.66 12.96
C PRO A 48 12.80 -7.11 12.23
N GLY A 49 13.36 -8.23 12.69
CA GLY A 49 14.42 -8.90 11.96
C GLY A 49 13.98 -9.31 10.55
N PRO A 50 14.93 -9.63 9.65
CA PRO A 50 14.63 -9.98 8.26
C PRO A 50 13.73 -11.22 8.12
N GLU A 51 13.87 -12.20 9.02
CA GLU A 51 13.00 -13.39 9.04
C GLU A 51 11.55 -13.03 9.38
N ALA A 52 11.34 -12.20 10.40
CA ALA A 52 10.01 -11.75 10.79
C ALA A 52 9.36 -10.89 9.70
N THR A 53 10.14 -10.01 9.07
CA THR A 53 9.71 -9.20 7.92
C THR A 53 9.26 -10.09 6.76
N ALA A 54 10.07 -11.09 6.39
CA ALA A 54 9.73 -12.02 5.32
C ALA A 54 8.48 -12.84 5.64
N ALA A 55 8.37 -13.37 6.86
CA ALA A 55 7.18 -14.13 7.28
C ALA A 55 5.90 -13.28 7.25
N PHE A 56 5.98 -12.00 7.65
CA PHE A 56 4.88 -11.06 7.56
C PHE A 56 4.46 -10.81 6.11
N ALA A 57 5.43 -10.52 5.24
CA ALA A 57 5.18 -10.29 3.82
C ALA A 57 4.59 -11.53 3.12
N ASP A 58 5.06 -12.74 3.46
CA ASP A 58 4.52 -14.00 2.95
C ASP A 58 3.05 -14.21 3.34
N VAL A 59 2.67 -13.84 4.56
CA VAL A 59 1.27 -13.89 4.99
C VAL A 59 0.45 -12.91 4.17
N LEU A 60 0.85 -11.64 4.08
CA LEU A 60 0.12 -10.65 3.29
C LEU A 60 0.00 -11.06 1.82
N TRP A 61 1.05 -11.61 1.23
CA TRP A 61 1.04 -12.09 -0.14
C TRP A 61 0.00 -13.18 -0.36
N ARG A 62 -0.05 -14.19 0.52
CA ARG A 62 -1.01 -15.28 0.41
C ARG A 62 -2.44 -14.82 0.61
N GLU A 63 -2.69 -13.89 1.53
CA GLU A 63 -4.05 -13.45 1.84
C GLU A 63 -4.57 -12.37 0.87
N SER A 64 -3.69 -11.56 0.26
CA SER A 64 -4.09 -10.46 -0.63
C SER A 64 -4.42 -10.91 -2.05
N PHE A 65 -3.90 -12.05 -2.50
CA PHE A 65 -4.04 -12.51 -3.88
C PHE A 65 -4.75 -13.87 -3.94
N GLU A 66 -5.84 -13.94 -4.71
CA GLU A 66 -6.56 -15.19 -4.97
C GLU A 66 -5.68 -16.20 -5.74
N ASP A 67 -4.93 -15.71 -6.73
CA ASP A 67 -3.91 -16.48 -7.44
C ASP A 67 -2.55 -15.75 -7.41
N PRO A 68 -1.73 -16.03 -6.37
CA PRO A 68 -0.41 -15.43 -6.22
C PRO A 68 0.55 -15.68 -7.40
N SER A 69 0.27 -16.69 -8.24
CA SER A 69 1.14 -17.00 -9.39
C SER A 69 0.98 -16.02 -10.55
N LEU A 70 -0.12 -15.26 -10.58
CA LEU A 70 -0.38 -14.25 -11.62
C LEU A 70 0.35 -12.93 -11.37
N VAL A 71 0.78 -12.67 -10.14
CA VAL A 71 1.53 -11.47 -9.78
C VAL A 71 3.01 -11.76 -9.93
N ASN A 72 3.61 -11.26 -11.00
CA ASN A 72 4.99 -11.59 -11.38
C ASN A 72 5.75 -10.36 -11.89
N GLY A 73 7.05 -10.54 -12.12
CA GLY A 73 7.91 -9.49 -12.64
C GLY A 73 8.05 -8.31 -11.69
N GLU A 74 8.19 -7.12 -12.26
CA GLU A 74 8.45 -5.88 -11.54
C GLU A 74 7.34 -5.53 -10.57
N SER A 75 6.08 -5.59 -11.00
CA SER A 75 4.93 -5.28 -10.15
C SER A 75 4.85 -6.19 -8.91
N GLY A 76 5.23 -7.46 -9.04
CA GLY A 76 5.31 -8.35 -7.90
C GLY A 76 6.41 -7.96 -6.91
N ALA A 77 7.58 -7.56 -7.40
CA ALA A 77 8.67 -7.06 -6.55
C ALA A 77 8.28 -5.78 -5.80
N VAL A 78 7.57 -4.85 -6.46
CA VAL A 78 7.08 -3.60 -5.85
C VAL A 78 6.10 -3.88 -4.72
N VAL A 79 5.14 -4.78 -4.93
CA VAL A 79 4.18 -5.15 -3.86
C VAL A 79 4.89 -5.84 -2.70
N GLN A 80 5.85 -6.74 -2.99
CA GLN A 80 6.65 -7.38 -1.96
C GLN A 80 7.39 -6.34 -1.11
N GLU A 81 8.04 -5.36 -1.74
CA GLU A 81 8.75 -4.28 -1.04
C GLU A 81 7.80 -3.44 -0.18
N ALA A 82 6.61 -3.11 -0.68
CA ALA A 82 5.61 -2.40 0.10
C ALA A 82 5.17 -3.19 1.35
N PHE A 83 5.01 -4.51 1.25
CA PHE A 83 4.71 -5.36 2.42
C PHE A 83 5.84 -5.42 3.43
N GLU A 84 7.10 -5.38 2.99
CA GLU A 84 8.25 -5.27 3.90
C GLU A 84 8.28 -3.92 4.64
N GLN A 85 7.82 -2.83 4.03
CA GLN A 85 7.65 -1.54 4.74
C GLN A 85 6.55 -1.63 5.79
N LEU A 86 5.42 -2.28 5.45
CA LEU A 86 4.33 -2.50 6.40
C LEU A 86 4.75 -3.34 7.61
N ALA A 87 5.65 -4.31 7.44
CA ALA A 87 6.18 -5.09 8.56
C ALA A 87 6.87 -4.20 9.62
N ARG A 88 7.43 -3.07 9.19
CA ARG A 88 8.11 -2.07 10.03
C ARG A 88 7.20 -0.91 10.45
N GLU A 89 5.89 -1.07 10.24
CA GLU A 89 4.87 -0.05 10.46
C GLU A 89 5.06 1.23 9.62
N ASP A 90 5.87 1.17 8.55
CA ASP A 90 6.07 2.29 7.63
C ASP A 90 4.96 2.33 6.56
N TRP A 91 3.78 2.76 6.99
CA TRP A 91 2.62 2.96 6.12
C TRP A 91 2.87 4.01 5.03
N THR A 92 3.67 5.03 5.33
CA THR A 92 3.96 6.10 4.38
C THR A 92 4.88 5.60 3.29
N GLY A 93 5.98 4.92 3.65
CA GLY A 93 6.90 4.31 2.70
C GLY A 93 6.23 3.28 1.80
N ALA A 94 5.40 2.39 2.38
CA ALA A 94 4.60 1.44 1.60
C ALA A 94 3.69 2.17 0.58
N GLY A 95 2.99 3.22 1.02
CA GLY A 95 2.11 4.02 0.17
C GLY A 95 2.86 4.72 -0.96
N THR A 96 4.02 5.31 -0.68
CA THR A 96 4.85 5.97 -1.70
C THR A 96 5.31 5.00 -2.77
N ILE A 97 5.81 3.82 -2.40
CA ILE A 97 6.26 2.79 -3.36
C ILE A 97 5.12 2.37 -4.30
N LEU A 98 3.94 2.12 -3.74
CA LEU A 98 2.78 1.72 -4.52
C LEU A 98 2.29 2.86 -5.43
N GLN A 99 2.25 4.09 -4.92
CA GLN A 99 1.85 5.25 -5.70
C GLN A 99 2.79 5.46 -6.89
N GLU A 100 4.10 5.49 -6.66
CA GLU A 100 5.08 5.74 -7.72
C GLU A 100 4.98 4.74 -8.88
N HIS A 101 4.63 3.48 -8.60
CA HIS A 101 4.56 2.44 -9.62
C HIS A 101 3.16 2.28 -10.25
N PHE A 102 2.09 2.35 -9.45
CA PHE A 102 0.73 2.01 -9.89
C PHE A 102 -0.19 3.20 -10.13
N GLU A 103 0.21 4.42 -9.76
CA GLU A 103 -0.61 5.62 -10.01
C GLU A 103 -0.89 5.78 -11.50
N SER A 104 -2.16 5.66 -11.87
CA SER A 104 -2.56 5.73 -13.26
C SER A 104 -2.45 7.15 -13.81
N VAL A 105 -2.41 7.28 -15.14
CA VAL A 105 -2.49 8.60 -15.78
C VAL A 105 -3.81 9.30 -15.41
N CYS A 106 -4.89 8.53 -15.25
CA CYS A 106 -6.21 9.03 -14.85
C CYS A 106 -6.23 9.67 -13.46
N GLU A 107 -5.32 9.28 -12.57
CA GLU A 107 -5.22 9.82 -11.21
C GLU A 107 -4.40 11.12 -11.18
N ARG A 108 -3.43 11.26 -12.10
CA ARG A 108 -2.57 12.45 -12.19
C ARG A 108 -3.23 13.61 -12.94
N VAL A 109 -4.02 13.32 -13.97
CA VAL A 109 -4.65 14.36 -14.81
C VAL A 109 -6.15 14.12 -14.97
N ASP A 110 -6.93 15.20 -14.90
CA ASP A 110 -8.35 15.16 -15.23
C ASP A 110 -8.52 14.94 -16.74
N PRO A 111 -9.03 13.77 -17.18
CA PRO A 111 -8.91 13.41 -18.58
C PRO A 111 -9.93 14.12 -19.45
N VAL A 112 -9.49 14.50 -20.64
CA VAL A 112 -10.38 15.07 -21.66
C VAL A 112 -10.98 13.95 -22.47
N LEU A 113 -12.30 13.87 -22.47
CA LEU A 113 -13.04 12.90 -23.27
C LEU A 113 -12.81 13.17 -24.76
N GLN A 114 -12.23 12.19 -25.45
CA GLN A 114 -11.99 12.25 -26.90
C GLN A 114 -13.25 11.81 -27.68
N ASP A 115 -13.35 12.12 -28.97
CA ASP A 115 -14.49 11.69 -29.81
C ASP A 115 -14.38 10.22 -30.29
N GLY A 116 -13.43 9.45 -29.75
CA GLY A 116 -13.16 8.06 -30.12
C GLY A 116 -13.83 7.00 -29.23
N PRO A 117 -13.75 5.71 -29.60
CA PRO A 117 -14.16 4.63 -28.71
C PRO A 117 -13.31 4.64 -27.43
N HIS A 118 -13.93 4.40 -26.27
CA HIS A 118 -13.30 4.47 -24.95
C HIS A 118 -12.69 5.86 -24.64
N PRO A 119 -13.49 6.92 -24.67
CA PRO A 119 -13.01 8.30 -24.58
C PRO A 119 -12.36 8.67 -23.24
N ALA A 120 -12.59 7.86 -22.20
CA ALA A 120 -11.99 8.00 -20.87
C ALA A 120 -10.74 7.12 -20.66
N ALA A 121 -10.24 6.44 -21.69
CA ALA A 121 -9.07 5.56 -21.57
C ALA A 121 -7.76 6.36 -21.68
N CYS A 122 -7.33 6.96 -20.57
CA CYS A 122 -6.13 7.83 -20.51
C CYS A 122 -4.82 7.12 -20.82
N HIS A 123 -4.79 5.79 -20.75
CA HIS A 123 -3.65 4.98 -21.20
C HIS A 123 -3.60 4.77 -22.71
N LEU A 124 -4.72 5.01 -23.43
CA LEU A 124 -4.79 4.86 -24.88
C LEU A 124 -4.47 6.17 -25.61
N TYR A 125 -4.80 7.32 -25.00
CA TYR A 125 -4.70 8.63 -25.62
C TYR A 125 -3.86 9.59 -24.78
N GLU A 126 -3.03 10.38 -25.45
CA GLU A 126 -2.26 11.45 -24.83
C GLU A 126 -3.21 12.45 -24.15
N GLN A 127 -2.98 12.67 -22.85
CA GLN A 127 -3.74 13.61 -22.03
C GLN A 127 -3.00 14.94 -21.95
N PRO A 128 -3.71 16.08 -21.82
CA PRO A 128 -3.05 17.35 -21.60
C PRO A 128 -2.21 17.31 -20.32
N ALA A 129 -1.02 17.91 -20.36
CA ALA A 129 -0.24 18.14 -19.15
C ALA A 129 -1.01 19.13 -18.27
N GLU A 130 -1.50 18.68 -17.11
CA GLU A 130 -2.06 19.47 -16.01
C GLU A 130 -3.13 20.51 -16.43
N GLY A 131 -4.41 20.16 -16.22
CA GLY A 131 -5.47 21.14 -15.96
C GLY A 131 -5.62 22.29 -16.95
N THR A 132 -5.96 21.99 -18.22
CA THR A 132 -6.76 22.99 -18.95
C THR A 132 -8.13 23.02 -18.28
N GLU A 133 -8.37 24.10 -17.52
CA GLU A 133 -9.64 24.42 -16.88
C GLU A 133 -10.81 23.99 -17.78
N ARG A 134 -11.75 23.22 -17.22
CA ARG A 134 -13.04 22.91 -17.87
C ARG A 134 -13.70 24.21 -18.32
N ASN A 135 -13.44 24.65 -19.55
CA ASN A 135 -14.29 25.60 -20.24
C ASN A 135 -15.59 24.88 -20.57
N GLY A 136 -16.54 24.98 -19.63
CA GLY A 136 -17.89 24.46 -19.77
C GLY A 136 -18.63 25.17 -20.91
N ASN A 137 -18.45 24.69 -22.14
CA ASN A 137 -19.34 24.92 -23.28
C ASN A 137 -18.94 23.92 -24.37
N SER A 138 -19.59 22.77 -24.55
CA SER A 138 -20.75 22.70 -25.44
C SER A 138 -21.48 21.34 -25.29
N PHE A 139 -22.43 21.26 -24.36
CA PHE A 139 -23.53 20.30 -24.49
C PHE A 139 -24.74 21.02 -25.14
N ALA A 140 -24.52 21.59 -26.32
CA ALA A 140 -25.62 22.01 -27.16
C ALA A 140 -26.22 20.75 -27.80
N ARG A 141 -27.19 20.15 -27.12
CA ARG A 141 -28.11 19.18 -27.72
C ARG A 141 -28.82 19.90 -28.87
N GLU A 142 -28.44 19.60 -30.10
CA GLU A 142 -29.27 19.86 -31.27
C GLU A 142 -30.55 19.04 -31.12
N SER A 143 -31.62 19.69 -30.68
CA SER A 143 -32.97 19.17 -30.66
C SER A 143 -33.88 20.06 -31.48
N GLU A 144 -33.66 20.17 -32.80
CA GLU A 144 -34.62 20.81 -33.69
C GLU A 144 -34.42 20.34 -35.13
N GLY A 145 -35.37 19.54 -35.65
CA GLY A 145 -35.51 19.34 -37.09
C GLY A 145 -35.73 17.90 -37.55
N ARG A 146 -36.81 17.24 -37.12
CA ARG A 146 -37.40 16.13 -37.90
C ARG A 146 -38.81 16.51 -38.32
N SER A 147 -38.89 17.12 -39.49
CA SER A 147 -40.12 17.24 -40.28
C SER A 147 -40.28 16.00 -41.14
N ASP A 148 -41.38 15.27 -40.96
CA ASP A 148 -42.29 14.79 -42.01
C ASP A 148 -43.52 14.14 -41.35
#